data_AF-A0A0P4WSJ2-F1
#
_entry.id   AF-A0A0P4WSJ2-F1
#
_cell.length_a   1.000
_cell.length_b   1.000
_cell.length_c   1.000
_cell.angle_alpha   90.00
_cell.angle_beta   90.00
_cell.angle_gamma   90.00
#
_symmetry.space_group_name_H-M   'P 1'
#
loop_
_entity.id
_entity.type
_entity.pdbx_description
1 polymer ?
#
loop_
_entity_poly.entity_id
_entity_poly.type
_entity_poly.pdbx_seq_one_letter_code
_entity_poly.pdbx_strand_id
1 'polypeptide(L)'
;MMVLSVLQKGLISYNGCLASHPLVTKSCTSAVTAGLGDYLGQLISRQHTVDLCSIARYATFGLLVTGPLAHHFYLLLDHLVRPGERGAAIKRLLIERFGFAPLLLFLSFYLLSRMEYRSLFANFVALFWIMYLANKRRQAVKKD
;
A
#
# COMPACT_ATOMS: atom_id res chain seq x y z
N MET A 1 -6.21 9.05 32.45
CA MET A 1 -6.18 10.49 32.08
C MET A 1 -4.86 10.91 31.41
N MET A 2 -3.69 10.39 31.82
CA MET A 2 -2.39 10.80 31.26
C MET A 2 -2.12 10.34 29.81
N VAL A 3 -2.61 9.17 29.39
CA VAL A 3 -2.47 8.68 28.00
C VAL A 3 -3.26 9.56 27.01
N LEU A 4 -4.45 9.98 27.40
CA LEU A 4 -5.32 10.79 26.54
C LEU A 4 -4.71 12.17 26.26
N SER A 5 -4.06 12.78 27.26
CA SER A 5 -3.45 14.11 27.12
C SER A 5 -2.16 14.08 26.31
N VAL A 6 -1.37 13.00 26.39
CA VAL A 6 -0.19 12.80 25.53
C VAL A 6 -0.61 12.61 24.07
N LEU A 7 -1.64 11.79 23.83
CA LEU A 7 -2.19 11.59 22.49
C LEU A 7 -2.76 12.89 21.89
N GLN A 8 -3.48 13.68 22.68
CA GLN A 8 -4.00 14.98 22.21
C GLN A 8 -2.88 15.95 21.85
N LYS A 9 -1.83 16.05 22.67
CA LYS A 9 -0.68 16.92 22.36
C LYS A 9 0.03 16.48 21.07
N GLY A 10 0.19 15.17 20.88
CA GLY A 10 0.74 14.62 19.64
C GLY A 10 -0.11 14.94 18.41
N LEU A 11 -1.44 14.77 18.51
CA LEU A 11 -2.40 15.11 17.46
C LEU A 11 -2.36 16.59 17.07
N ILE A 12 -2.31 17.50 18.05
CA ILE A 12 -2.25 18.94 17.80
C ILE A 12 -0.94 19.30 17.10
N SER A 13 0.19 18.74 17.53
CA SER A 13 1.49 18.96 16.89
C SER A 13 1.54 18.39 15.46
N TYR A 14 0.94 17.23 15.23
CA TYR A 14 0.81 16.64 13.89
C TYR A 14 -0.05 17.53 12.98
N ASN A 15 -1.19 18.00 13.47
CA ASN A 15 -2.08 18.85 12.69
C ASN A 15 -1.43 20.20 12.34
N GLY A 16 -0.61 20.74 13.25
CA GLY A 16 0.24 21.90 12.98
C GLY A 16 1.22 21.65 11.83
N CYS A 17 1.98 20.56 11.87
CA CYS A 17 2.89 20.19 10.77
C CYS A 17 2.16 19.93 9.45
N LEU A 18 0.99 19.31 9.50
CA LEU A 18 0.16 19.03 8.34
C LEU A 18 -0.34 20.33 7.68
N ALA A 19 -0.62 21.37 8.46
CA ALA A 19 -1.00 22.68 7.96
C ALA A 19 0.18 23.46 7.36
N SER A 20 1.37 23.37 7.97
CA SER A 20 2.56 24.10 7.50
C SER A 20 3.22 23.48 6.27
N HIS A 21 3.35 22.14 6.23
CA HIS A 21 4.05 21.42 5.15
C HIS A 21 3.26 20.16 4.72
N PRO A 22 2.08 20.35 4.10
CA PRO A 22 1.14 19.26 3.82
C PRO A 22 1.70 18.15 2.93
N LEU A 23 2.58 18.48 1.98
CA LEU A 23 3.20 17.49 1.08
C LEU A 23 4.17 16.56 1.82
N VAL A 24 5.06 17.13 2.63
CA VAL A 24 6.09 16.36 3.34
C VAL A 24 5.46 15.49 4.42
N THR A 25 4.53 16.04 5.20
CA THR A 25 3.87 15.28 6.26
C THR A 25 3.05 14.12 5.70
N LYS A 26 2.28 14.32 4.62
CA LYS A 26 1.52 13.24 3.98
C LYS A 26 2.42 12.16 3.39
N SER A 27 3.52 12.57 2.74
CA SER A 27 4.48 11.64 2.13
C SER A 27 5.25 10.83 3.17
N CYS A 28 5.62 11.43 4.30
CA CYS A 28 6.28 10.72 5.38
C CYS A 28 5.33 9.72 6.04
N THR A 29 4.09 10.12 6.33
CA THR A 29 3.06 9.23 6.88
C THR A 29 2.76 8.07 5.93
N SER A 30 2.67 8.30 4.62
CA SER A 30 2.46 7.23 3.64
C SER A 30 3.67 6.29 3.52
N ALA A 31 4.90 6.80 3.61
CA ALA A 31 6.12 5.98 3.66
C ALA A 31 6.12 5.02 4.84
N VAL A 32 5.85 5.55 6.05
CA VAL A 32 5.79 4.75 7.28
C VAL A 32 4.67 3.71 7.18
N THR A 33 3.49 4.11 6.69
CA THR A 33 2.33 3.22 6.56
C THR A 33 2.59 2.08 5.57
N ALA A 34 3.20 2.39 4.42
CA ALA A 34 3.55 1.39 3.41
C ALA A 34 4.63 0.42 3.89
N GLY A 35 5.68 0.92 4.53
CA GLY A 35 6.75 0.09 5.11
C GLY A 35 6.24 -0.80 6.25
N LEU A 36 5.39 -0.27 7.14
CA LEU A 36 4.74 -1.08 8.18
C LEU A 36 3.79 -2.12 7.59
N GLY A 37 3.07 -1.79 6.52
CA GLY A 37 2.21 -2.73 5.81
C GLY A 37 2.98 -3.93 5.28
N ASP A 38 4.13 -3.69 4.64
CA ASP A 38 5.01 -4.75 4.15
C ASP A 38 5.59 -5.58 5.31
N TYR A 39 6.06 -4.93 6.38
CA TYR A 39 6.57 -5.62 7.57
C TYR A 39 5.51 -6.56 8.21
N LEU A 40 4.29 -6.06 8.40
CA LEU A 40 3.18 -6.86 8.93
C LEU A 40 2.80 -7.99 7.96
N GLY A 41 2.83 -7.73 6.65
CA GLY A 41 2.61 -8.75 5.62
C GLY A 41 3.63 -9.89 5.73
N GLN A 42 4.92 -9.56 5.84
CA GLN A 42 5.99 -10.54 6.03
C GLN A 42 5.81 -11.37 7.32
N LEU A 43 5.39 -10.71 8.41
CA LEU A 43 5.10 -11.36 9.70
C LEU A 43 3.94 -12.36 9.59
N ILE A 44 2.84 -11.98 8.92
CA ILE A 44 1.68 -12.84 8.69
C ILE A 44 2.04 -14.01 7.77
N SER A 45 2.85 -13.77 6.74
CA SER A 45 3.34 -14.79 5.82
C SER A 45 4.36 -15.76 6.44
N ARG A 46 4.71 -15.60 7.73
CA ARG A 46 5.64 -16.45 8.48
C ARG A 46 6.97 -16.68 7.75
N GLN A 47 7.48 -15.64 7.09
CA GLN A 47 8.81 -15.72 6.49
C GLN A 47 9.87 -15.85 7.59
N HIS A 48 10.84 -16.73 7.40
CA HIS A 48 11.90 -17.00 8.37
C HIS A 48 12.88 -15.83 8.55
N THR A 49 12.94 -14.93 7.56
CA THR A 49 13.82 -13.74 7.55
C THR A 49 13.03 -12.55 7.04
N VAL A 50 13.02 -11.46 7.81
CA VAL A 50 12.42 -10.19 7.41
C VAL A 50 13.29 -9.56 6.31
N ASP A 51 12.72 -9.32 5.13
CA ASP A 51 13.36 -8.61 4.04
C ASP A 51 13.26 -7.09 4.27
N LEU A 52 14.29 -6.53 4.91
CA LEU A 52 14.44 -5.09 5.14
C LEU A 52 14.50 -4.29 3.83
N CYS A 53 15.04 -4.87 2.75
CA CYS A 53 15.07 -4.21 1.45
C CYS A 53 13.66 -4.09 0.85
N SER A 54 12.77 -5.04 1.12
CA SER A 54 11.36 -4.94 0.73
C SER A 54 10.67 -3.80 1.47
N ILE A 55 10.86 -3.71 2.78
CA ILE A 55 10.30 -2.63 3.61
C ILE A 55 10.77 -1.27 3.12
N ALA A 56 12.07 -1.13 2.80
CA ALA A 56 12.63 0.10 2.26
C ALA A 56 12.05 0.44 0.87
N ARG A 57 11.82 -0.55 0.00
CA ARG A 57 11.17 -0.36 -1.31
C ARG A 57 9.73 0.12 -1.17
N TYR A 58 8.93 -0.50 -0.30
CA TYR A 58 7.56 -0.08 -0.01
C TYR A 58 7.51 1.30 0.66
N ALA A 59 8.43 1.60 1.58
CA ALA A 59 8.54 2.92 2.20
C ALA A 59 8.91 4.00 1.18
N THR A 60 9.86 3.74 0.28
CA THR A 60 10.27 4.68 -0.78
C THR A 60 9.14 4.91 -1.77
N PHE A 61 8.39 3.86 -2.13
CA PHE A 61 7.17 3.97 -2.93
C PHE A 61 6.11 4.82 -2.22
N GLY A 62 5.92 4.59 -0.92
CA GLY A 62 5.02 5.40 -0.08
C GLY A 62 5.42 6.88 -0.05
N LEU A 63 6.72 7.16 0.03
CA LEU A 63 7.26 8.51 0.13
C LEU A 63 7.17 9.28 -1.20
N LEU A 64 7.60 8.67 -2.30
CA LEU A 64 7.77 9.36 -3.57
C LEU A 64 6.55 9.29 -4.48
N VAL A 65 5.74 8.25 -4.36
CA VAL A 65 4.62 8.01 -5.27
C VAL A 65 3.31 8.31 -4.57
N THR A 66 2.95 7.58 -3.52
CA THR A 66 1.60 7.69 -2.95
C THR A 66 1.39 9.03 -2.24
N GLY A 67 2.42 9.60 -1.60
CA GLY A 67 2.36 10.92 -0.96
C GLY A 67 2.02 12.07 -1.92
N PRO A 68 2.84 12.32 -2.95
CA PRO A 68 2.58 13.37 -3.94
C PRO A 68 1.34 13.10 -4.79
N LEU A 69 1.09 11.83 -5.15
CA LEU A 69 -0.07 11.44 -5.93
C LEU A 69 -1.38 11.69 -5.17
N ALA A 70 -1.42 11.38 -3.87
CA ALA A 70 -2.56 11.68 -3.03
C ALA A 70 -2.83 13.20 -2.97
N HIS A 71 -1.78 14.04 -2.89
CA HIS A 71 -1.95 15.49 -2.92
C HIS A 71 -2.61 15.98 -4.22
N HIS A 72 -2.10 15.55 -5.37
CA HIS A 72 -2.65 15.94 -6.67
C HIS A 72 -4.07 15.39 -6.88
N PHE A 73 -4.33 14.17 -6.42
CA PHE A 73 -5.65 13.57 -6.51
C PHE A 73 -6.69 14.33 -5.70
N TYR A 74 -6.38 14.74 -4.46
CA TYR A 74 -7.30 15.53 -3.65
C TYR A 74 -7.57 16.91 -4.27
N LEU A 75 -6.57 17.55 -4.88
CA LEU A 75 -6.78 18.79 -5.65
C LEU A 75 -7.73 18.57 -6.84
N LEU A 76 -7.56 17.45 -7.56
CA LEU A 76 -8.45 17.08 -8.66
C LEU A 76 -9.88 16.81 -8.16
N LEU A 77 -10.02 16.14 -7.01
CA LEU A 77 -11.28 15.78 -6.39
C LEU A 77 -12.04 17.02 -5.89
N ASP A 78 -11.33 18.01 -5.36
CA ASP A 78 -11.92 19.30 -4.95
C ASP A 78 -12.38 20.12 -6.17
N HIS A 79 -11.71 19.99 -7.32
CA HIS A 79 -12.16 20.58 -8.57
C HIS A 79 -13.40 19.86 -9.14
N LEU A 80 -13.44 18.53 -9.05
CA LEU A 80 -14.52 17.70 -9.60
C LEU A 80 -15.79 17.69 -8.74
N VAL A 81 -15.64 17.79 -7.41
CA VAL A 81 -16.77 17.75 -6.46
C VAL A 81 -16.72 18.96 -5.55
N ARG A 82 -17.54 19.97 -5.89
CA ARG A 82 -17.71 21.19 -5.09
C ARG A 82 -18.25 20.87 -3.69
N PRO A 83 -17.62 21.38 -2.62
CA PRO A 83 -18.14 21.21 -1.27
C PRO A 83 -19.46 21.96 -1.12
N GLY A 84 -20.54 21.25 -0.78
CA GLY A 84 -21.89 21.81 -0.58
C GLY A 84 -22.99 21.19 -1.44
N GLU A 85 -22.66 20.38 -2.45
CA GLU A 85 -23.68 19.67 -3.24
C GLU A 85 -24.33 18.54 -2.44
N ARG A 86 -25.66 18.37 -2.61
CA ARG A 86 -26.38 17.20 -2.09
C ARG A 86 -25.76 15.93 -2.69
N GLY A 87 -25.27 15.03 -1.84
CA GLY A 87 -24.61 13.79 -2.26
C GLY A 87 -23.12 13.92 -2.61
N ALA A 88 -22.47 15.05 -2.32
CA ALA A 88 -21.03 15.25 -2.56
C ALA A 88 -20.17 14.14 -1.92
N ALA A 89 -20.51 13.68 -0.71
CA ALA A 89 -19.81 12.59 -0.05
C ALA A 89 -19.88 11.27 -0.84
N ILE A 90 -21.07 10.92 -1.36
CA ILE A 90 -21.26 9.69 -2.14
C ILE A 90 -20.52 9.80 -3.48
N LYS A 91 -20.59 10.95 -4.16
CA LYS A 91 -19.84 11.19 -5.40
C LYS A 91 -18.33 11.07 -5.18
N ARG A 92 -17.79 11.68 -4.13
CA ARG A 92 -16.37 11.58 -3.76
C ARG A 92 -15.96 10.14 -3.51
N LEU A 93 -16.75 9.40 -2.73
CA LEU A 93 -16.51 7.97 -2.47
C LEU A 93 -16.52 7.15 -3.76
N LEU A 94 -17.47 7.38 -4.68
CA LEU A 94 -17.50 6.66 -5.95
C LEU A 94 -16.26 6.95 -6.80
N ILE A 95 -15.84 8.21 -6.92
CA ILE A 95 -14.63 8.59 -7.67
C ILE A 95 -13.38 7.97 -7.03
N GLU A 96 -13.28 8.01 -5.70
CA GLU A 96 -12.19 7.37 -4.97
C GLU A 96 -12.15 5.85 -5.20
N ARG A 97 -13.30 5.17 -5.14
CA ARG A 97 -13.37 3.71 -5.23
C ARG A 97 -13.26 3.17 -6.65
N PHE A 98 -13.81 3.86 -7.65
CA PHE A 98 -13.80 3.41 -9.04
C PHE A 98 -12.69 4.01 -9.90
N GLY A 99 -12.15 5.18 -9.54
CA GLY A 99 -11.06 5.81 -10.27
C GLY A 99 -9.72 5.65 -9.56
N PHE A 100 -9.61 6.24 -8.37
CA PHE A 100 -8.33 6.36 -7.68
C PHE A 100 -7.80 5.03 -7.15
N ALA A 101 -8.65 4.26 -6.48
CA ALA A 101 -8.26 2.97 -5.92
C ALA A 101 -7.71 2.00 -6.98
N PRO A 102 -8.39 1.73 -8.11
CA PRO A 102 -7.84 0.83 -9.14
C PRO A 102 -6.61 1.41 -9.83
N LEU A 103 -6.54 2.73 -10.06
CA LEU A 103 -5.34 3.36 -10.63
C LEU A 103 -4.13 3.22 -9.69
N LEU A 104 -4.33 3.48 -8.40
CA LEU A 104 -3.30 3.35 -7.38
C LEU A 104 -2.84 1.89 -7.23
N LEU A 105 -3.78 0.94 -7.24
CA LEU A 105 -3.50 -0.49 -7.25
C LEU A 105 -2.65 -0.87 -8.47
N PHE A 106 -3.06 -0.47 -9.67
CA PHE A 106 -2.34 -0.75 -10.90
C PHE A 106 -0.92 -0.19 -10.86
N LEU A 107 -0.76 1.07 -10.44
CA LEU A 107 0.53 1.72 -10.30
C LEU A 107 1.43 1.03 -9.27
N SER A 108 0.85 0.64 -8.12
CA SER A 108 1.56 -0.09 -7.07
C SER A 108 2.06 -1.43 -7.59
N PHE A 109 1.19 -2.23 -8.21
CA PHE A 109 1.57 -3.51 -8.80
C PHE A 109 2.64 -3.37 -9.88
N TYR A 110 2.52 -2.36 -10.76
CA TYR A 110 3.48 -2.10 -11.82
C TYR A 110 4.86 -1.75 -11.28
N LEU A 111 4.93 -0.79 -10.36
CA LEU A 111 6.21 -0.30 -9.81
C LEU A 111 6.87 -1.33 -8.89
N LEU A 112 6.09 -1.99 -8.03
CA LEU A 112 6.60 -3.04 -7.16
C LEU A 112 7.04 -4.26 -7.97
N SER A 113 6.27 -4.70 -8.96
CA SER A 113 6.71 -5.78 -9.88
C SER A 113 8.00 -5.42 -10.62
N ARG A 114 8.15 -4.15 -11.02
CA ARG A 114 9.37 -3.69 -11.68
C ARG A 114 10.58 -3.67 -10.74
N MET A 115 10.36 -3.43 -9.45
CA MET A 115 11.41 -3.47 -8.41
C MET A 115 11.71 -4.91 -7.96
N GLU A 116 10.75 -5.85 -8.11
CA GLU A 116 10.82 -7.23 -7.64
C GLU A 116 10.99 -8.29 -8.73
N TYR A 117 11.53 -7.94 -9.90
CA TYR A 117 11.69 -8.88 -11.04
C TYR A 117 12.31 -10.25 -10.67
N ARG A 118 13.13 -10.33 -9.62
CA ARG A 118 13.70 -11.60 -9.11
C ARG A 118 12.67 -12.51 -8.42
N SER A 119 11.75 -11.97 -7.63
CA SER A 119 10.79 -12.75 -6.84
C SER A 119 9.62 -13.26 -7.69
N LEU A 120 9.21 -12.50 -8.72
CA LEU A 120 8.17 -12.93 -9.66
C LEU A 120 8.60 -14.15 -10.48
N PHE A 121 9.81 -14.13 -11.04
CA PHE A 121 10.34 -15.30 -11.76
C PHE A 121 10.47 -16.51 -10.85
N ALA A 122 10.97 -16.32 -9.61
CA ALA A 122 11.05 -17.38 -8.61
C ALA A 122 9.66 -17.94 -8.23
N ASN A 123 8.65 -17.07 -8.07
CA ASN A 123 7.28 -17.49 -7.78
C ASN A 123 6.63 -18.23 -8.95
N PHE A 124 6.85 -17.80 -10.20
CA PHE A 124 6.39 -18.51 -11.39
C PHE A 124 7.03 -19.91 -11.50
N VAL A 125 8.34 -20.00 -11.29
CA VAL A 125 9.07 -21.28 -11.29
C VAL A 125 8.61 -22.17 -10.13
N ALA A 126 8.40 -21.62 -8.94
CA ALA A 126 7.91 -22.35 -7.78
C ALA A 126 6.48 -22.88 -8.00
N LEU A 127 5.58 -22.10 -8.59
CA LEU A 127 4.23 -22.56 -8.96
C LEU A 127 4.29 -23.70 -9.97
N PHE A 128 5.15 -23.60 -10.98
CA PHE A 128 5.35 -24.65 -11.97
C PHE A 128 5.89 -25.93 -11.32
N TRP A 129 6.84 -25.80 -10.39
CA TRP A 129 7.42 -26.91 -9.63
C TRP A 129 6.41 -27.58 -8.69
N ILE A 130 5.59 -26.79 -7.99
CA ILE A 130 4.51 -27.30 -7.13
C ILE A 130 3.46 -28.02 -7.96
N MET A 131 3.07 -27.47 -9.11
CA MET A 131 2.13 -28.11 -10.03
C MET A 131 2.70 -29.43 -10.56
N TYR A 132 3.98 -29.46 -10.93
CA TYR A 132 4.67 -30.67 -11.38
C TYR A 132 4.70 -31.75 -10.30
N LEU A 133 5.10 -31.39 -9.07
CA LEU A 133 5.12 -32.31 -7.93
C LEU A 133 3.72 -32.79 -7.54
N ALA A 134 2.71 -31.91 -7.59
CA ALA A 134 1.33 -32.26 -7.33
C ALA A 134 0.81 -33.27 -8.37
N ASN A 135 1.14 -33.08 -9.65
CA ASN A 135 0.76 -34.01 -10.71
C ASN A 135 1.48 -35.36 -10.58
N LYS A 136 2.78 -35.35 -10.27
CA LYS A 136 3.56 -36.58 -10.03
C LYS A 136 3.07 -37.35 -8.80
N ARG A 137 2.68 -36.67 -7.72
CA ARG A 137 2.06 -37.29 -6.53
C ARG A 137 0.70 -37.92 -6.87
N ARG A 138 -0.12 -37.26 -7.69
CA ARG A 138 -1.40 -37.84 -8.15
C ARG A 138 -1.21 -39.10 -8.99
N GLN A 139 -0.15 -39.17 -9.78
CA GLN A 139 0.17 -40.36 -10.57
C GLN A 139 0.68 -41.53 -9.71
N ALA A 140 1.40 -41.24 -8.61
CA ALA A 140 1.85 -42.27 -7.68
C ALA A 140 0.67 -42.92 -6.93
N VAL A 141 -0.30 -42.13 -6.46
CA VAL A 141 -1.52 -42.64 -5.75
C VAL A 141 -2.43 -43.48 -6.66
N LYS A 142 -2.41 -43.25 -7.98
CA LYS A 142 -3.22 -44.01 -8.94
C LYS A 142 -2.61 -45.36 -9.34
N LYS A 143 -1.37 -45.62 -8.92
CA LYS A 143 -0.58 -46.80 -9.30
C LYS A 143 -0.56 -47.88 -8.21
N ASP A 144 -1.03 -47.54 -7.01
CA ASP A 144 -1.39 -48.45 -5.92
C ASP A 144 -2.88 -48.81 -6.00
#